data_AF-A0A8D5TJ39-F1
#
_entry.id   AF-A0A8D5TJ39-F1
#
_cell.length_a   1.000
_cell.length_b   1.000
_cell.length_c   1.000
_cell.angle_alpha   90.00
_cell.angle_beta   90.00
_cell.angle_gamma   90.00
#
_symmetry.space_group_name_H-M   'P 1'
#
loop_
_entity.id
_entity.type
_entity.pdbx_description
1 polymer ?
#
loop_
_entity_poly.entity_id
_entity_poly.type
_entity_poly.pdbx_seq_one_letter_code
_entity_poly.pdbx_strand_id
1 'polypeptide(L)'
;MNNLRTLSPHLPIVKPQLTSTFPISHRISGAFLATIVSFIYLLCLQMGFICFTYEKINLFFFYSSKLILISVQITALALYLNLSNGVSN
;
A
#
# COMPACT_ATOMS: atom_id res chain seq x y z
N MET A 1 25.85 -28.30 9.46
CA MET A 1 24.58 -28.97 9.13
C MET A 1 24.27 -28.64 7.67
N ASN A 2 24.80 -29.43 6.75
CA ASN A 2 24.93 -29.04 5.35
C ASN A 2 24.18 -30.06 4.47
N ASN A 3 22.86 -30.03 4.51
CA ASN A 3 22.01 -30.77 3.57
C ASN A 3 21.53 -29.80 2.48
N LEU A 4 22.26 -29.73 1.37
CA LEU A 4 21.86 -29.00 0.16
C LEU A 4 20.77 -29.77 -0.61
N ARG A 5 19.66 -30.10 0.06
CA ARG A 5 18.47 -30.60 -0.63
C ARG A 5 17.76 -29.38 -1.23
N THR A 6 17.75 -29.30 -2.55
CA THR A 6 17.03 -28.25 -3.26
C THR A 6 15.54 -28.38 -2.97
N LEU A 7 14.94 -27.26 -2.56
CA LEU A 7 13.51 -27.18 -2.32
C LEU A 7 12.79 -27.27 -3.67
N SER A 8 11.83 -28.19 -3.82
CA SER A 8 11.04 -28.26 -5.06
C SER A 8 10.31 -26.93 -5.29
N PRO A 9 10.14 -26.47 -6.56
CA PRO A 9 9.58 -25.17 -6.84
C PRO A 9 8.06 -25.19 -6.56
N HIS A 10 7.66 -24.83 -5.36
CA HIS A 10 6.28 -24.99 -4.90
C HIS A 10 5.39 -23.79 -5.25
N LEU A 11 5.93 -22.56 -5.27
CA LEU A 11 5.19 -21.38 -5.71
C LEU A 11 5.03 -21.28 -7.25
N PRO A 12 6.07 -21.52 -8.07
CA PRO A 12 5.96 -21.34 -9.51
C PRO A 12 5.12 -22.43 -10.21
N ILE A 13 5.01 -23.62 -9.60
CA ILE A 13 4.31 -24.78 -10.18
C ILE A 13 2.83 -24.80 -9.76
N VAL A 14 2.47 -24.24 -8.59
CA VAL A 14 1.09 -24.21 -8.11
C VAL A 14 0.29 -23.17 -8.90
N LYS A 15 -0.81 -23.60 -9.51
CA LYS A 15 -1.74 -22.70 -10.20
C LYS A 15 -2.41 -21.79 -9.16
N PRO A 16 -2.43 -20.45 -9.36
CA PRO A 16 -3.08 -19.56 -8.44
C PRO A 16 -4.60 -19.79 -8.47
N GLN A 17 -5.15 -20.31 -7.37
CA GLN A 17 -6.59 -20.43 -7.16
C GLN A 17 -7.10 -19.15 -6.48
N LEU A 18 -8.31 -18.70 -6.85
CA LEU A 18 -8.92 -17.47 -6.29
C LEU A 18 -8.92 -17.49 -4.76
N THR A 19 -9.22 -18.64 -4.15
CA THR A 19 -9.22 -18.86 -2.69
C THR A 19 -7.86 -18.64 -2.03
N SER A 20 -6.75 -18.84 -2.75
CA SER A 20 -5.39 -18.57 -2.27
C SER A 20 -4.96 -17.12 -2.48
N THR A 21 -5.52 -16.45 -3.50
CA THR A 21 -5.16 -15.06 -3.84
C THR A 21 -5.89 -14.05 -2.95
N PHE A 22 -7.14 -14.31 -2.56
CA PHE A 22 -7.93 -13.43 -1.67
C PHE A 22 -7.22 -13.04 -0.35
N PRO A 23 -6.71 -13.99 0.47
CA PRO A 23 -6.04 -13.64 1.72
C PRO A 23 -4.71 -12.89 1.52
N ILE A 24 -4.02 -13.15 0.41
CA ILE A 24 -2.77 -12.46 0.06
C ILE A 24 -3.07 -11.00 -0.31
N SER A 25 -4.08 -10.79 -1.15
CA SER A 25 -4.54 -9.45 -1.54
C SER A 25 -5.02 -8.63 -0.35
N HIS A 26 -5.74 -9.23 0.60
CA HIS A 26 -6.15 -8.56 1.85
C HIS A 26 -4.94 -8.04 2.64
N ARG A 27 -3.91 -8.88 2.85
CA ARG A 27 -2.68 -8.48 3.56
C ARG A 27 -1.94 -7.34 2.87
N ILE A 28 -1.84 -7.39 1.54
CA ILE A 28 -1.20 -6.32 0.76
C ILE A 28 -2.02 -5.03 0.86
N SER A 29 -3.34 -5.11 0.71
CA SER A 29 -4.22 -3.94 0.81
C SER A 29 -4.19 -3.29 2.19
N GLY A 30 -4.20 -4.08 3.27
CA GLY A 30 -4.11 -3.58 4.64
C GLY A 30 -2.76 -2.91 4.93
N ALA A 31 -1.64 -3.52 4.49
CA ALA A 31 -0.32 -2.92 4.65
C ALA A 31 -0.18 -1.59 3.87
N PHE A 32 -0.77 -1.54 2.67
CA PHE A 32 -0.81 -0.32 1.87
C PHE A 32 -1.60 0.79 2.58
N LEU A 33 -2.80 0.50 3.08
CA LEU A 33 -3.60 1.47 3.83
C LEU A 33 -2.88 1.98 5.08
N ALA A 34 -2.26 1.08 5.86
CA ALA A 34 -1.52 1.46 7.06
C ALA A 34 -0.33 2.39 6.74
N THR A 35 0.37 2.12 5.64
CA THR A 35 1.49 2.96 5.18
C THR A 35 1.00 4.35 4.79
N ILE A 36 -0.11 4.46 4.06
CA ILE A 36 -0.70 5.75 3.68
C ILE A 36 -1.06 6.55 4.93
N VAL A 37 -1.77 5.93 5.89
CA VAL A 37 -2.19 6.60 7.13
C VAL A 37 -0.97 7.09 7.91
N SER A 38 0.04 6.24 8.09
CA SER A 38 1.27 6.61 8.79
C SER A 38 2.03 7.73 8.08
N PHE A 39 2.08 7.71 6.74
CA PHE A 39 2.74 8.72 5.94
C PHE A 39 2.04 10.08 6.03
N ILE A 40 0.70 10.10 5.92
CA ILE A 40 -0.10 11.33 6.09
C ILE A 40 0.07 11.89 7.50
N TYR A 41 0.09 11.03 8.52
CA TYR A 41 0.31 11.45 9.91
C TYR A 41 1.67 12.14 10.09
N LEU A 42 2.75 11.53 9.60
CA LEU A 42 4.10 12.09 9.68
C LEU A 42 4.21 13.42 8.90
N LEU A 43 3.63 13.47 7.70
CA LEU A 43 3.54 14.69 6.92
C LEU A 43 2.81 15.78 7.70
N CYS A 44 1.60 15.52 8.20
CA CYS A 44 0.79 16.53 8.89
C CYS A 44 1.52 17.16 10.10
N LEU A 45 2.29 16.35 10.84
CA LEU A 45 3.06 16.85 11.99
C LEU A 45 4.19 17.81 11.61
N GLN A 46 4.89 17.58 10.50
CA GLN A 46 6.09 18.36 10.13
C GLN A 46 5.80 19.43 9.06
N MET A 47 4.72 19.29 8.32
CA MET A 47 4.50 20.04 7.08
C MET A 47 4.20 21.53 7.30
N GLY A 48 3.60 21.89 8.44
CA GLY A 48 3.20 23.27 8.74
C GLY A 48 4.39 24.25 8.66
N PHE A 49 5.51 23.95 9.34
CA PHE A 49 6.68 24.84 9.33
C PHE A 49 7.49 24.77 8.02
N ILE A 50 7.57 23.59 7.41
CA ILE A 50 8.41 23.33 6.25
C ILE A 50 7.84 24.02 5.00
N CYS A 51 6.51 24.03 4.84
CA CYS A 51 5.87 24.63 3.67
C CYS A 51 6.02 26.16 3.62
N PHE A 52 6.03 26.83 4.78
CA PHE A 52 6.25 28.28 4.87
C PHE A 52 7.72 28.68 4.71
N THR A 53 8.65 27.77 5.04
CA THR A 53 10.10 28.08 5.02
C THR A 53 10.72 27.83 3.64
N TYR A 54 10.22 26.85 2.87
CA TYR A 54 10.84 26.44 1.60
C TYR A 54 9.85 26.43 0.44
N GLU A 55 9.94 27.44 -0.43
CA GLU A 55 9.06 27.57 -1.60
C GLU A 55 9.11 26.38 -2.57
N LYS A 56 10.29 25.76 -2.74
CA LYS A 56 10.45 24.58 -3.60
C LYS A 56 9.65 23.37 -3.11
N ILE A 57 9.51 23.21 -1.80
CA ILE A 57 8.72 22.14 -1.22
C ILE A 57 7.24 22.40 -1.50
N ASN A 58 6.77 23.63 -1.26
CA ASN A 58 5.40 24.02 -1.58
C ASN A 58 5.05 23.79 -3.07
N LEU A 59 5.95 24.15 -3.98
CA LEU A 59 5.78 23.91 -5.43
C LEU A 59 5.71 22.42 -5.77
N PHE A 60 6.51 21.58 -5.10
CA PHE A 60 6.46 20.12 -5.27
C PHE A 60 5.10 19.55 -4.83
N PHE A 61 4.55 19.99 -3.70
CA PHE A 61 3.21 19.56 -3.26
C PHE A 61 2.11 20.05 -4.20
N PHE A 62 2.21 21.29 -4.70
CA PHE A 62 1.27 21.83 -5.67
C PHE A 62 1.26 21.04 -6.97
N TYR A 63 2.42 20.67 -7.51
CA TYR A 63 2.49 19.86 -8.72
C TYR A 63 1.96 18.44 -8.49
N SER A 64 2.35 17.82 -7.37
CA SER A 64 1.91 16.48 -6.96
C SER A 64 0.40 16.40 -6.73
N SER A 65 -0.28 17.51 -6.40
CA SER A 65 -1.74 17.57 -6.21
C SER A 65 -2.54 17.13 -7.45
N LYS A 66 -1.96 17.18 -8.65
CA LYS A 66 -2.60 16.66 -9.87
C LYS A 66 -2.85 15.15 -9.83
N LEU A 67 -2.07 14.41 -9.04
CA LEU A 67 -2.19 12.97 -8.89
C LEU A 67 -3.19 12.55 -7.82
N ILE A 68 -3.82 13.50 -7.12
CA ILE A 68 -4.70 13.22 -5.97
C ILE A 68 -5.90 12.37 -6.39
N LEU A 69 -6.49 12.62 -7.56
CA LEU A 69 -7.65 11.88 -8.04
C LEU A 69 -7.33 10.39 -8.24
N ILE A 70 -6.18 10.09 -8.85
CA ILE A 70 -5.71 8.72 -9.09
C ILE A 70 -5.39 8.04 -7.75
N SER A 71 -4.71 8.75 -6.84
CA SER A 71 -4.36 8.24 -5.51
C SER A 71 -5.62 7.90 -4.69
N VAL A 72 -6.65 8.74 -4.76
CA VAL A 72 -7.94 8.51 -4.08
C VAL A 72 -8.62 7.26 -4.64
N GLN A 73 -8.65 7.06 -5.96
CA GLN A 73 -9.24 5.86 -6.58
C GLN A 73 -8.51 4.57 -6.15
N ILE A 74 -7.18 4.58 -6.13
CA ILE A 74 -6.38 3.43 -5.68
C ILE A 74 -6.65 3.13 -4.20
N THR A 75 -6.70 4.16 -3.37
CA THR A 75 -6.99 4.02 -1.93
C THR A 75 -8.39 3.50 -1.69
N ALA A 76 -9.39 3.98 -2.44
CA ALA A 76 -10.76 3.50 -2.37
C ALA A 76 -10.88 2.02 -2.78
N LEU A 77 -10.18 1.61 -3.85
CA LEU A 77 -10.12 0.21 -4.27
C LEU A 77 -9.48 -0.67 -3.19
N ALA A 78 -8.35 -0.23 -2.62
CA ALA A 78 -7.67 -0.95 -1.56
C ALA A 78 -8.54 -1.08 -0.29
N LEU A 79 -9.29 -0.02 0.06
CA LEU A 79 -10.25 -0.05 1.16
C LEU A 79 -11.38 -1.05 0.89
N TYR A 80 -11.96 -1.03 -0.32
CA TYR A 80 -13.01 -1.97 -0.72
C TYR A 80 -12.54 -3.42 -0.64
N LEU A 81 -11.33 -3.71 -1.13
CA LEU A 81 -10.73 -5.05 -1.05
C LEU A 81 -10.46 -5.48 0.39
N ASN A 82 -9.99 -4.56 1.24
CA ASN A 82 -9.73 -4.85 2.64
C ASN A 82 -11.04 -5.13 3.40
N LEU A 83 -12.08 -4.31 3.21
CA LEU A 83 -13.37 -4.47 3.88
C LEU A 83 -14.14 -5.71 3.40
N SER A 84 -14.21 -5.95 2.09
CA SER A 84 -14.96 -7.09 1.53
C SER A 84 -14.37 -8.43 1.96
N ASN A 85 -13.03 -8.52 2.00
CA ASN A 85 -12.35 -9.72 2.47
C ASN A 85 -12.37 -9.85 4.00
N GLY A 86 -12.43 -8.74 4.73
CA GLY A 86 -12.57 -8.74 6.19
C GLY A 86 -13.96 -9.15 6.69
N VAL A 87 -15.02 -8.86 5.93
CA VAL A 87 -16.40 -9.30 6.24
C VAL A 87 -16.62 -10.79 5.93
N SER A 88 -15.86 -11.33 4.98
CA SER A 88 -15.96 -12.74 4.55
C SER A 88 -15.12 -13.72 5.37
N ASN A 89 -14.41 -13.24 6.40
CA ASN A 89 -13.45 -14.02 7.20
C ASN A 89 -13.90 -14.12 8.65
#